data_AF-A0A834Z322-F1
#
_entry.id   AF-A0A834Z322-F1
#
_cell.length_a   1.000
_cell.length_b   1.000
_cell.length_c   1.000
_cell.angle_alpha   90.00
_cell.angle_beta   90.00
_cell.angle_gamma   90.00
#
_symmetry.space_group_name_H-M   'P 1'
#
loop_
_entity.id
_entity.type
_entity.pdbx_description
1 polymer ?
#
loop_
_entity_poly.entity_id
_entity_poly.type
_entity_poly.pdbx_seq_one_letter_code
_entity_poly.pdbx_strand_id
1 'polypeptide(L)'
;MQRLESTTPHFIRCIKPNNSQSPGTYEQGLVLQQLRCCGVLEVVRISRSGYPTRMSHQKFARRYGFLLLENVASQDPLSVSVAILHQFNILPEMYQVGYTKLFFRTGQIGVLEDTRNHTLHGILRVQSCFRGHQARSYLKRLRRGIATLQSCIVSHLNDYFNSNLAVVRAEKTRKEYSVLLQRYRAVVIIQKQIKGRVARRRFGNVRDASILIQSGKNFYFWGSEPDQGMVKASVLAELQRRVLKAEAALREKEEENDILHQRLHQYESRWSEYELKMKTMEEVWQKQMRSLQSSLSIAKKSLAVDDAERKSDASVNLTDDRDYSWDLGSNNYKGRESNGIRPGSRVLDQEMSTGLSVISRLAEEFEQRSQVFGDDAKFLVEVKSGQTEASLNPDRELRRLQQMFESWKKDYRARLRETKVILNKLGSEEGNAERARKKWWGRRNSSRIN
;
A
#
# COMPACT_ATOMS: atom_id res chain seq x y z
N MET A 1 -5.21 -43.12 -68.47
CA MET A 1 -5.26 -42.84 -67.02
C MET A 1 -4.99 -44.10 -66.20
N GLN A 2 -5.76 -45.18 -66.33
CA GLN A 2 -5.63 -46.48 -65.63
C GLN A 2 -4.27 -46.83 -64.99
N ARG A 3 -3.16 -46.87 -65.74
CA ARG A 3 -1.80 -47.16 -65.20
C ARG A 3 -1.29 -46.21 -64.11
N LEU A 4 -1.80 -44.98 -64.04
CA LEU A 4 -1.53 -44.01 -62.97
C LEU A 4 -2.51 -44.19 -61.80
N GLU A 5 -3.77 -44.49 -62.10
CA GLU A 5 -4.84 -44.74 -61.12
C GLU A 5 -4.58 -46.00 -60.30
N SER A 6 -3.87 -46.98 -60.86
CA SER A 6 -3.37 -48.18 -60.16
C SER A 6 -2.10 -47.95 -59.32
N THR A 7 -1.70 -46.70 -59.05
CA THR A 7 -0.47 -46.37 -58.29
C THR A 7 -0.70 -45.21 -57.32
N THR A 8 0.18 -45.05 -56.33
CA THR A 8 0.23 -43.84 -55.48
C THR A 8 1.04 -42.74 -56.17
N PRO A 9 0.42 -41.64 -56.66
CA PRO A 9 1.12 -40.62 -57.42
C PRO A 9 1.92 -39.65 -56.52
N HIS A 10 3.14 -39.34 -56.93
CA HIS A 10 3.97 -38.29 -56.34
C HIS A 10 4.14 -37.15 -57.33
N PHE A 11 3.79 -35.92 -56.92
CA PHE A 11 3.75 -34.76 -57.82
C PHE A 11 4.93 -33.82 -57.55
N ILE A 12 5.74 -33.56 -58.59
CA ILE A 12 6.76 -32.52 -58.61
C ILE A 12 6.28 -31.39 -59.52
N ARG A 13 6.48 -30.13 -59.11
CA ARG A 13 6.13 -28.93 -59.89
C ARG A 13 7.36 -28.04 -60.02
N CYS A 14 8.01 -28.09 -61.18
CA CYS A 14 9.13 -27.23 -61.51
C CYS A 14 8.64 -25.79 -61.79
N ILE A 15 9.39 -24.79 -61.34
CA ILE A 15 9.08 -23.37 -61.55
C ILE A 15 10.34 -22.68 -62.10
N LYS A 16 10.20 -22.01 -63.25
CA LYS A 16 11.24 -21.14 -63.83
C LYS A 16 11.22 -19.79 -63.08
N PRO A 17 12.30 -19.39 -62.37
CA PRO A 17 12.26 -18.20 -61.51
C PRO A 17 12.35 -16.88 -62.27
N ASN A 18 12.99 -16.86 -63.44
CA ASN A 18 13.15 -15.71 -64.32
C ASN A 18 13.39 -16.17 -65.76
N ASN A 19 13.16 -15.30 -66.75
CA ASN A 19 13.36 -15.67 -68.15
C ASN A 19 14.84 -15.71 -68.60
N SER A 20 15.72 -14.92 -67.99
CA SER A 20 17.14 -14.76 -68.35
C SER A 20 18.08 -15.88 -67.85
N GLN A 21 17.53 -16.94 -67.24
CA GLN A 21 18.27 -18.07 -66.63
C GLN A 21 19.31 -17.64 -65.56
N SER A 22 19.15 -16.44 -65.01
CA SER A 22 20.12 -15.85 -64.08
C SER A 22 19.93 -16.39 -62.65
N PRO A 23 21.00 -16.77 -61.93
CA PRO A 23 20.87 -17.20 -60.53
C PRO A 23 20.43 -16.04 -59.62
N GLY A 24 19.63 -16.33 -58.60
CA GLY A 24 19.15 -15.34 -57.63
C GLY A 24 18.05 -14.38 -58.12
N THR A 25 17.86 -14.23 -59.43
CA THR A 25 16.82 -13.33 -60.00
C THR A 25 15.42 -13.97 -59.91
N TYR A 26 14.42 -13.18 -59.49
CA TYR A 26 13.03 -13.63 -59.34
C TYR A 26 12.05 -12.69 -60.06
N GLU A 27 11.30 -13.23 -61.02
CA GLU A 27 10.37 -12.52 -61.90
C GLU A 27 8.92 -12.82 -61.44
N GLN A 28 8.37 -11.96 -60.58
CA GLN A 28 7.10 -12.23 -59.90
C GLN A 28 5.93 -12.52 -60.85
N GLY A 29 5.84 -11.83 -61.99
CA GLY A 29 4.79 -12.06 -63.00
C GLY A 29 4.85 -13.47 -63.61
N LEU A 30 6.04 -13.85 -64.10
CA LEU A 30 6.32 -15.17 -64.67
C LEU A 30 6.04 -16.31 -63.67
N VAL A 31 6.45 -16.15 -62.41
CA VAL A 31 6.21 -17.14 -61.37
C VAL A 31 4.73 -17.22 -61.00
N LEU A 32 4.03 -16.08 -60.86
CA LEU A 32 2.60 -16.06 -60.57
C LEU A 32 1.77 -16.68 -61.71
N GLN A 33 2.16 -16.48 -62.97
CA GLN A 33 1.54 -17.14 -64.12
C GLN A 33 1.72 -18.66 -64.06
N GLN A 34 2.95 -19.16 -63.79
CA GLN A 34 3.18 -20.60 -63.61
C GLN A 34 2.38 -21.20 -62.46
N LEU A 35 2.29 -20.52 -61.31
CA LEU A 35 1.50 -20.99 -60.16
C LEU A 35 0.00 -21.09 -60.47
N ARG A 36 -0.52 -20.27 -61.39
CA ARG A 36 -1.87 -20.38 -61.95
C ARG A 36 -1.96 -21.57 -62.92
N CYS A 37 -1.14 -21.59 -63.97
CA CYS A 37 -1.19 -22.60 -65.04
C CYS A 37 -0.90 -24.04 -64.55
N CYS A 38 -0.01 -24.21 -63.56
CA CYS A 38 0.28 -25.51 -62.96
C CYS A 38 -0.74 -25.94 -61.88
N GLY A 39 -1.81 -25.16 -61.66
CA GLY A 39 -2.86 -25.46 -60.68
C GLY A 39 -2.41 -25.35 -59.21
N VAL A 40 -1.24 -24.78 -58.92
CA VAL A 40 -0.70 -24.73 -57.54
C VAL A 40 -1.56 -23.85 -56.64
N LEU A 41 -2.01 -22.69 -57.14
CA LEU A 41 -2.96 -21.84 -56.40
C LEU A 41 -4.31 -22.54 -56.16
N GLU A 42 -4.72 -23.42 -57.06
CA GLU A 42 -5.99 -24.16 -56.97
C GLU A 42 -5.90 -25.30 -55.94
N VAL A 43 -4.78 -26.03 -55.91
CA VAL A 43 -4.47 -26.99 -54.83
C VAL A 43 -4.43 -26.30 -53.47
N VAL A 44 -3.88 -25.08 -53.39
CA VAL A 44 -3.90 -24.25 -52.17
C VAL A 44 -5.33 -23.81 -51.83
N ARG A 45 -6.16 -23.44 -52.81
CA ARG A 45 -7.58 -23.07 -52.62
C ARG A 45 -8.38 -24.22 -52.02
N ILE A 46 -8.27 -25.43 -52.60
CA ILE A 46 -8.92 -26.66 -52.13
C ILE A 46 -8.41 -27.02 -50.71
N SER A 47 -7.09 -26.92 -50.49
CA SER A 47 -6.48 -27.15 -49.17
C SER A 47 -6.99 -26.18 -48.10
N ARG A 48 -7.30 -24.94 -48.47
CA ARG A 48 -7.88 -23.91 -47.58
C ARG A 48 -9.38 -24.07 -47.34
N SER A 49 -10.14 -24.69 -48.25
CA SER A 49 -11.55 -25.01 -48.01
C SER A 49 -11.74 -26.21 -47.06
N GLY A 50 -10.76 -27.12 -47.03
CA GLY A 50 -10.67 -28.18 -46.02
C GLY A 50 -9.93 -27.75 -44.75
N TYR A 51 -9.29 -28.73 -44.10
CA TYR A 51 -8.54 -28.56 -42.86
C TYR A 51 -7.03 -28.77 -43.10
N PRO A 52 -6.27 -27.72 -43.43
CA PRO A 52 -4.85 -27.82 -43.77
C PRO A 52 -3.98 -28.05 -42.52
N THR A 53 -4.38 -27.53 -41.36
CA THR A 53 -3.63 -27.71 -40.11
C THR A 53 -4.18 -28.92 -39.34
N ARG A 54 -3.29 -29.84 -38.96
CA ARG A 54 -3.65 -31.13 -38.36
C ARG A 54 -2.69 -31.46 -37.21
N MET A 55 -3.20 -31.85 -36.05
CA MET A 55 -2.37 -32.13 -34.87
C MET A 55 -2.98 -33.25 -34.02
N SER A 56 -2.16 -34.15 -33.48
CA SER A 56 -2.65 -35.18 -32.56
C SER A 56 -3.10 -34.56 -31.23
N HIS A 57 -4.11 -35.15 -30.60
CA HIS A 57 -4.63 -34.72 -29.29
C HIS A 57 -3.53 -34.58 -28.25
N GLN A 58 -2.63 -35.57 -28.17
CA GLN A 58 -1.45 -35.55 -27.31
C GLN A 58 -0.51 -34.34 -27.57
N LYS A 59 -0.29 -33.96 -28.83
CA LYS A 59 0.58 -32.82 -29.18
C LYS A 59 -0.13 -31.49 -28.93
N PHE A 60 -1.46 -31.43 -29.11
CA PHE A 60 -2.27 -30.24 -28.83
C PHE A 60 -2.38 -29.98 -27.32
N ALA A 61 -2.80 -30.99 -26.54
CA ALA A 61 -2.85 -30.95 -25.09
C ALA A 61 -1.49 -30.58 -24.46
N ARG A 62 -0.38 -31.20 -24.89
CA ARG A 62 0.96 -30.84 -24.40
C ARG A 62 1.42 -29.41 -24.76
N ARG A 63 0.88 -28.81 -25.83
CA ARG A 63 1.29 -27.48 -26.30
C ARG A 63 0.46 -26.33 -25.72
N TYR A 64 -0.82 -26.58 -25.46
CA TYR A 64 -1.79 -25.55 -25.06
C TYR A 64 -2.53 -25.86 -23.75
N GLY A 65 -2.38 -27.05 -23.15
CA GLY A 65 -3.08 -27.43 -21.92
C GLY A 65 -2.87 -26.48 -20.75
N PHE A 66 -1.67 -25.88 -20.63
CA PHE A 66 -1.37 -24.88 -19.60
C PHE A 66 -2.15 -23.55 -19.76
N LEU A 67 -2.93 -23.38 -20.82
CA LEU A 67 -3.86 -22.25 -21.01
C LEU A 67 -5.24 -22.50 -20.40
N LEU A 68 -5.55 -23.73 -19.98
CA LEU A 68 -6.74 -24.02 -19.20
C LEU A 68 -6.60 -23.47 -17.78
N LEU A 69 -7.70 -22.95 -17.22
CA LEU A 69 -7.74 -22.52 -15.81
C LEU A 69 -7.91 -23.70 -14.84
N GLU A 70 -8.44 -24.82 -15.32
CA GLU A 70 -8.71 -26.03 -14.52
C GLU A 70 -7.50 -26.98 -14.44
N ASN A 71 -7.48 -27.88 -13.46
CA ASN A 71 -6.36 -28.79 -13.25
C ASN A 71 -6.36 -29.95 -14.25
N VAL A 72 -5.65 -29.74 -15.36
CA VAL A 72 -5.52 -30.64 -16.50
C VAL A 72 -4.79 -31.96 -16.20
N ALA A 73 -4.09 -32.07 -15.07
CA ALA A 73 -3.04 -33.07 -14.86
C ALA A 73 -3.47 -34.55 -14.92
N SER A 74 -4.76 -34.84 -14.76
CA SER A 74 -5.34 -36.19 -14.77
C SER A 74 -6.26 -36.50 -15.96
N GLN A 75 -6.51 -35.54 -16.86
CA GLN A 75 -7.44 -35.75 -17.98
C GLN A 75 -6.75 -36.36 -19.22
N ASP A 76 -7.53 -37.09 -20.02
CA ASP A 76 -7.06 -37.67 -21.27
C ASP A 76 -6.83 -36.57 -22.34
N PRO A 77 -5.89 -36.76 -23.29
CA PRO A 77 -5.54 -35.72 -24.24
C PRO A 77 -6.68 -35.26 -25.18
N LEU A 78 -7.74 -36.05 -25.37
CA LEU A 78 -8.90 -35.67 -26.19
C LEU A 78 -9.79 -34.71 -25.39
N SER A 79 -10.17 -35.05 -24.15
CA SER A 79 -10.94 -34.15 -23.28
C SER A 79 -10.23 -32.82 -23.07
N VAL A 80 -8.91 -32.84 -22.81
CA VAL A 80 -8.07 -31.63 -22.72
C VAL A 80 -8.13 -30.81 -24.01
N SER A 81 -8.06 -31.47 -25.17
CA SER A 81 -8.11 -30.79 -26.46
C SER A 81 -9.48 -30.16 -26.73
N VAL A 82 -10.57 -30.82 -26.32
CA VAL A 82 -11.95 -30.32 -26.42
C VAL A 82 -12.19 -29.14 -25.45
N ALA A 83 -11.74 -29.24 -24.19
CA ALA A 83 -11.85 -28.16 -23.21
C ALA A 83 -11.19 -26.85 -23.70
N ILE A 84 -10.01 -26.94 -24.32
CA ILE A 84 -9.32 -25.77 -24.89
C ILE A 84 -10.12 -25.15 -26.04
N LEU A 85 -10.71 -25.97 -26.93
CA LEU A 85 -11.53 -25.49 -28.04
C LEU A 85 -12.75 -24.70 -27.56
N HIS A 86 -13.42 -25.17 -26.50
CA HIS A 86 -14.53 -24.47 -25.85
C HIS A 86 -14.06 -23.20 -25.11
N GLN A 87 -13.01 -23.26 -24.30
CA GLN A 87 -12.53 -22.09 -23.53
C GLN A 87 -12.11 -20.93 -24.46
N PHE A 88 -11.51 -21.24 -25.61
CA PHE A 88 -11.12 -20.26 -26.62
C PHE A 88 -12.25 -19.88 -27.60
N ASN A 89 -13.48 -20.40 -27.40
CA ASN A 89 -14.66 -20.12 -28.22
C ASN A 89 -14.42 -20.29 -29.73
N ILE A 90 -13.61 -21.31 -30.10
CA ILE A 90 -13.33 -21.62 -31.50
C ILE A 90 -14.61 -22.24 -32.09
N LEU A 91 -15.16 -21.63 -33.14
CA LEU A 91 -16.44 -22.06 -33.73
C LEU A 91 -16.36 -23.51 -34.26
N PRO A 92 -17.38 -24.37 -34.03
CA PRO A 92 -17.40 -25.77 -34.49
C PRO A 92 -17.20 -25.96 -36.01
N GLU A 93 -17.52 -24.95 -36.83
CA GLU A 93 -17.28 -24.96 -38.27
C GLU A 93 -15.80 -24.87 -38.65
N MET A 94 -14.96 -24.37 -37.74
CA MET A 94 -13.56 -24.00 -37.97
C MET A 94 -12.56 -25.08 -37.55
N TYR A 95 -13.04 -26.13 -36.86
CA TYR A 95 -12.27 -27.33 -36.53
C TYR A 95 -13.09 -28.60 -36.76
N GLN A 96 -12.44 -29.77 -36.69
CA GLN A 96 -13.08 -31.08 -36.58
C GLN A 96 -12.27 -31.98 -35.64
N VAL A 97 -12.97 -32.84 -34.89
CA VAL A 97 -12.38 -33.78 -33.92
C VAL A 97 -12.40 -35.18 -34.52
N GLY A 98 -11.26 -35.68 -34.98
CA GLY A 98 -11.10 -37.08 -35.36
C GLY A 98 -10.54 -37.91 -34.20
N TYR A 99 -10.69 -39.24 -34.25
CA TYR A 99 -10.30 -40.16 -33.18
C TYR A 99 -8.89 -39.93 -32.59
N THR A 100 -7.91 -39.57 -33.41
CA THR A 100 -6.51 -39.37 -32.98
C THR A 100 -5.99 -37.94 -33.14
N LYS A 101 -6.72 -37.07 -33.85
CA LYS A 101 -6.22 -35.77 -34.34
C LYS A 101 -7.33 -34.72 -34.39
N LEU A 102 -6.99 -33.50 -33.99
CA LEU A 102 -7.71 -32.30 -34.37
C LEU A 102 -7.32 -31.84 -35.78
N PHE A 103 -8.30 -31.29 -36.47
CA PHE A 103 -8.22 -30.71 -37.80
C PHE A 103 -8.71 -29.27 -37.72
N PHE A 104 -7.98 -28.31 -38.29
CA PHE A 104 -8.28 -26.88 -38.19
C PHE A 104 -8.28 -26.21 -39.56
N ARG A 105 -9.22 -25.28 -39.76
CA ARG A 105 -9.17 -24.31 -40.86
C ARG A 105 -8.03 -23.30 -40.63
N THR A 106 -7.70 -22.57 -41.69
CA THR A 106 -6.62 -21.56 -41.68
C THR A 106 -6.85 -20.51 -40.58
N GLY A 107 -5.77 -20.09 -39.91
CA GLY A 107 -5.77 -18.99 -38.92
C GLY A 107 -6.07 -19.39 -37.47
N GLN A 108 -6.83 -20.46 -37.21
CA GLN A 108 -7.32 -20.78 -35.86
C GLN A 108 -6.21 -21.03 -34.83
N ILE A 109 -5.12 -21.68 -35.26
CA ILE A 109 -3.95 -21.93 -34.39
C ILE A 109 -3.17 -20.66 -34.05
N GLY A 110 -3.28 -19.57 -34.83
CA GLY A 110 -2.61 -18.30 -34.55
C GLY A 110 -3.00 -17.72 -33.20
N VAL A 111 -4.32 -17.60 -32.95
CA VAL A 111 -4.88 -17.06 -31.70
C VAL A 111 -4.41 -17.83 -30.46
N LEU A 112 -4.29 -19.17 -30.58
CA LEU A 112 -3.77 -20.03 -29.52
C LEU A 112 -2.27 -19.83 -29.28
N GLU A 113 -1.46 -19.66 -30.33
CA GLU A 113 -0.03 -19.36 -30.20
C GLU A 113 0.23 -17.94 -29.66
N ASP A 114 -0.52 -16.94 -30.12
CA ASP A 114 -0.40 -15.56 -29.64
C ASP A 114 -0.74 -15.46 -28.14
N THR A 115 -1.83 -16.11 -27.71
CA THR A 115 -2.17 -16.22 -26.29
C THR A 115 -1.11 -16.99 -25.51
N ARG A 116 -0.63 -18.12 -26.04
CA ARG A 116 0.48 -18.89 -25.47
C ARG A 116 1.74 -18.05 -25.28
N ASN A 117 2.13 -17.27 -26.27
CA ASN A 117 3.30 -16.40 -26.19
C ASN A 117 3.08 -15.30 -25.14
N HIS A 118 1.89 -14.68 -25.08
CA HIS A 118 1.56 -13.68 -24.06
C HIS A 118 1.65 -14.25 -22.64
N THR A 119 1.05 -15.43 -22.38
CA THR A 119 1.12 -16.10 -21.07
C THR A 119 2.56 -16.46 -20.68
N LEU A 120 3.38 -16.92 -21.63
CA LEU A 120 4.80 -17.20 -21.40
C LEU A 120 5.61 -15.92 -21.10
N HIS A 121 5.31 -14.79 -21.75
CA HIS A 121 5.90 -13.49 -21.38
C HIS A 121 5.47 -13.03 -19.97
N GLY A 122 4.28 -13.41 -19.51
CA GLY A 122 3.83 -13.21 -18.12
C GLY A 122 4.76 -13.84 -17.08
N ILE A 123 5.39 -14.98 -17.39
CA ILE A 123 6.36 -15.65 -16.50
C ILE A 123 7.58 -14.76 -16.24
N LEU A 124 8.07 -14.04 -17.25
CA LEU A 124 9.18 -13.09 -17.10
C LEU A 124 8.82 -11.94 -16.13
N ARG A 125 7.55 -11.50 -16.15
CA ARG A 125 7.06 -10.50 -15.19
C ARG A 125 7.06 -11.06 -13.77
N VAL A 126 6.57 -12.27 -13.54
CA VAL A 126 6.61 -12.95 -12.23
C VAL A 126 8.04 -13.11 -11.72
N GLN A 127 8.97 -13.57 -12.57
CA GLN A 127 10.39 -13.69 -12.23
C GLN A 127 11.02 -12.33 -11.85
N SER A 128 10.69 -11.26 -12.57
CA SER A 128 11.17 -9.90 -12.26
C SER A 128 10.65 -9.42 -10.89
N CYS A 129 9.38 -9.69 -10.58
CA CYS A 129 8.77 -9.34 -9.29
C CYS A 129 9.38 -10.14 -8.14
N PHE A 130 9.64 -11.43 -8.33
CA PHE A 130 10.29 -12.29 -7.33
C PHE A 130 11.73 -11.85 -7.03
N ARG A 131 12.57 -11.68 -8.06
CA ARG A 131 13.96 -11.18 -7.91
C ARG A 131 13.98 -9.81 -7.22
N GLY A 132 13.07 -8.92 -7.63
CA GLY A 132 12.89 -7.61 -6.99
C GLY A 132 12.45 -7.69 -5.52
N HIS A 133 11.56 -8.62 -5.16
CA HIS A 133 11.19 -8.87 -3.77
C HIS A 133 12.40 -9.37 -2.96
N GLN A 134 13.11 -10.38 -3.48
CA GLN A 134 14.27 -10.98 -2.82
C GLN A 134 15.35 -9.93 -2.49
N ALA A 135 15.70 -9.07 -3.46
CA ALA A 135 16.64 -7.98 -3.26
C ALA A 135 16.16 -6.95 -2.21
N ARG A 136 14.88 -6.54 -2.25
CA ARG A 136 14.31 -5.61 -1.25
C ARG A 136 14.26 -6.21 0.15
N SER A 137 13.93 -7.49 0.29
CA SER A 137 13.90 -8.20 1.56
C SER A 137 15.30 -8.41 2.14
N TYR A 138 16.29 -8.70 1.30
CA TYR A 138 17.71 -8.74 1.70
C TYR A 138 18.21 -7.37 2.19
N LEU A 139 17.94 -6.29 1.44
CA LEU A 139 18.29 -4.92 1.85
C LEU A 139 17.60 -4.49 3.15
N LYS A 140 16.33 -4.88 3.34
CA LYS A 140 15.57 -4.65 4.59
C LYS A 140 16.19 -5.39 5.78
N ARG A 141 16.74 -6.60 5.57
CA ARG A 141 17.48 -7.36 6.59
C ARG A 141 18.81 -6.69 6.94
N LEU A 142 19.60 -6.29 5.95
CA LEU A 142 20.86 -5.55 6.18
C LEU A 142 20.65 -4.24 6.94
N ARG A 143 19.69 -3.41 6.51
CA ARG A 143 19.38 -2.13 7.17
C ARG A 143 18.92 -2.31 8.62
N ARG A 144 18.20 -3.38 8.94
CA ARG A 144 17.86 -3.74 10.33
C ARG A 144 19.11 -4.08 11.15
N GLY A 145 20.01 -4.93 10.60
CA GLY A 145 21.27 -5.29 11.26
C GLY A 145 22.17 -4.09 11.55
N ILE A 146 22.33 -3.19 10.57
CA ILE A 146 23.07 -1.93 10.72
C ILE A 146 22.45 -1.07 11.83
N ALA A 147 21.12 -0.87 11.82
CA ALA A 147 20.45 -0.09 12.85
C ALA A 147 20.61 -0.67 14.26
N THR A 148 20.54 -2.01 14.42
CA THR A 148 20.75 -2.67 15.72
C THR A 148 22.19 -2.56 16.24
N LEU A 149 23.18 -2.59 15.34
CA LEU A 149 24.59 -2.36 15.71
C LEU A 149 24.81 -0.89 16.11
N GLN A 150 24.25 0.05 15.35
CA GLN A 150 24.31 1.48 15.66
C GLN A 150 23.66 1.80 17.01
N SER A 151 22.48 1.26 17.31
CA SER A 151 21.83 1.47 18.62
C SER A 151 22.63 0.87 19.78
N CYS A 152 23.27 -0.28 19.58
CA CYS A 152 24.13 -0.90 20.60
C CYS A 152 25.36 -0.02 20.91
N ILE A 153 26.07 0.44 19.87
CA ILE A 153 27.25 1.31 20.01
C ILE A 153 26.87 2.65 20.65
N VAL A 154 25.76 3.26 20.23
CA VAL A 154 25.29 4.54 20.80
C VAL A 154 24.87 4.39 22.26
N SER A 155 24.20 3.30 22.66
CA SER A 155 23.91 3.03 24.08
C SER A 155 25.21 2.94 24.86
N HIS A 156 26.13 2.04 24.46
CA HIS A 156 27.38 1.80 25.19
C HIS A 156 28.23 3.07 25.37
N LEU A 157 28.31 3.93 24.35
CA LEU A 157 29.00 5.23 24.45
C LEU A 157 28.28 6.20 25.40
N ASN A 158 26.95 6.26 25.34
CA ASN A 158 26.14 7.10 26.23
C ASN A 158 26.20 6.61 27.68
N ASP A 159 26.16 5.30 27.92
CA ASP A 159 26.25 4.67 29.24
C ASP A 159 27.63 4.91 29.86
N TYR A 160 28.70 4.76 29.07
CA TYR A 160 30.07 5.13 29.47
C TYR A 160 30.20 6.62 29.82
N PHE A 161 29.68 7.51 28.98
CA PHE A 161 29.75 8.96 29.23
C PHE A 161 28.95 9.38 30.47
N ASN A 162 27.72 8.86 30.63
CA ASN A 162 26.88 9.16 31.80
C ASN A 162 27.47 8.62 33.10
N SER A 163 28.12 7.45 33.08
CA SER A 163 28.84 6.90 34.23
C SER A 163 29.98 7.83 34.69
N ASN A 164 30.85 8.24 33.76
CA ASN A 164 31.92 9.21 34.06
C ASN A 164 31.37 10.55 34.55
N LEU A 165 30.31 11.07 33.92
CA LEU A 165 29.66 12.32 34.32
C LEU A 165 29.02 12.23 35.72
N ALA A 166 28.48 11.07 36.10
CA ALA A 166 27.93 10.82 37.43
C ALA A 166 29.03 10.83 38.52
N VAL A 167 30.20 10.24 38.24
CA VAL A 167 31.37 10.31 39.14
C VAL A 167 31.81 11.76 39.37
N VAL A 168 31.99 12.54 38.30
CA VAL A 168 32.40 13.95 38.39
C VAL A 168 31.37 14.80 39.16
N ARG A 169 30.07 14.57 38.95
CA ARG A 169 29.00 15.21 39.73
C ARG A 169 29.08 14.84 41.21
N ALA A 170 29.22 13.55 41.54
CA ALA A 170 29.30 13.07 42.92
C ALA A 170 30.52 13.64 43.66
N GLU A 171 31.67 13.76 43.00
CA GLU A 171 32.85 14.43 43.56
C GLU A 171 32.59 15.90 43.89
N LYS A 172 31.95 16.64 42.99
CA LYS A 172 31.60 18.05 43.20
C LYS A 172 30.71 18.21 44.44
N THR A 173 29.63 17.43 44.53
CA THR A 173 28.72 17.47 45.69
C THR A 173 29.43 17.10 47.00
N ARG A 174 30.35 16.12 46.99
CA ARG A 174 31.18 15.77 48.17
C ARG A 174 32.09 16.92 48.61
N LYS A 175 32.70 17.64 47.66
CA LYS A 175 33.55 18.82 47.92
C LYS A 175 32.73 20.01 48.48
N GLU A 176 31.53 20.25 47.95
CA GLU A 176 30.63 21.30 48.45
C GLU A 176 30.10 20.99 49.86
N TYR A 177 29.71 19.73 50.12
CA TYR A 177 29.23 19.28 51.43
C TYR A 177 30.32 19.35 52.53
N SER A 178 31.58 19.04 52.21
CA SER A 178 32.66 19.11 53.21
C SER A 178 32.95 20.55 53.65
N VAL A 179 32.91 21.52 52.74
CA VAL A 179 33.01 22.97 53.05
C VAL A 179 31.83 23.43 53.90
N LEU A 180 30.61 22.97 53.58
CA LEU A 180 29.41 23.26 54.39
C LEU A 180 29.55 22.71 55.82
N LEU A 181 30.02 21.47 55.97
CA LEU A 181 30.26 20.84 57.27
C LEU A 181 31.34 21.56 58.09
N GLN A 182 32.40 22.05 57.45
CA GLN A 182 33.42 22.90 58.11
C GLN A 182 32.80 24.21 58.64
N ARG A 183 31.95 24.87 57.85
CA ARG A 183 31.24 26.09 58.28
C ARG A 183 30.33 25.83 59.48
N TYR A 184 29.54 24.76 59.47
CA TYR A 184 28.71 24.37 60.62
C TYR A 184 29.55 24.09 61.87
N ARG A 185 30.67 23.36 61.75
CA ARG A 185 31.59 23.12 62.88
C ARG A 185 32.14 24.42 63.46
N ALA A 186 32.57 25.36 62.62
CA ALA A 186 33.05 26.67 63.05
C ALA A 186 31.97 27.48 63.78
N VAL A 187 30.74 27.52 63.24
CA VAL A 187 29.59 28.19 63.88
C VAL A 187 29.28 27.58 65.25
N VAL A 188 29.26 26.25 65.39
CA VAL A 188 29.02 25.58 66.68
C VAL A 188 30.12 25.92 67.71
N ILE A 189 31.38 25.97 67.29
CA ILE A 189 32.50 26.38 68.18
C ILE A 189 32.33 27.83 68.63
N ILE A 190 32.03 28.76 67.72
CA ILE A 190 31.81 30.18 68.03
C ILE A 190 30.60 30.33 68.98
N GLN A 191 29.48 29.69 68.70
CA GLN A 191 28.29 29.71 69.56
C GLN A 191 28.58 29.13 70.96
N LYS A 192 29.35 28.03 71.07
CA LYS A 192 29.78 27.46 72.35
C LYS A 192 30.61 28.46 73.15
N GLN A 193 31.58 29.13 72.52
CA GLN A 193 32.42 30.14 73.18
C GLN A 193 31.62 31.38 73.60
N ILE A 194 30.71 31.88 72.76
CA ILE A 194 29.84 33.03 73.09
C ILE A 194 28.93 32.68 74.27
N LYS A 195 28.20 31.55 74.22
CA LYS A 195 27.35 31.09 75.33
C LYS A 195 28.15 30.93 76.63
N GLY A 196 29.35 30.32 76.56
CA GLY A 196 30.26 30.18 77.69
C GLY A 196 30.86 31.50 78.20
N ARG A 197 30.95 32.55 77.38
CA ARG A 197 31.38 33.90 77.79
C ARG A 197 30.23 34.67 78.46
N VAL A 198 29.02 34.59 77.92
CA VAL A 198 27.81 35.20 78.50
C VAL A 198 27.48 34.58 79.86
N ALA A 199 27.54 33.24 79.99
CA ALA A 199 27.33 32.55 81.26
C ALA A 199 28.35 32.98 82.33
N ARG A 200 29.65 33.02 81.99
CA ARG A 200 30.70 33.49 82.91
C ARG A 200 30.56 34.96 83.28
N ARG A 201 30.17 35.84 82.35
CA ARG A 201 29.87 37.26 82.67
C ARG A 201 28.67 37.38 83.62
N ARG A 202 27.57 36.64 83.37
CA ARG A 202 26.41 36.62 84.29
C ARG A 202 26.81 36.16 85.70
N PHE A 203 27.59 35.09 85.82
CA PHE A 203 28.08 34.61 87.10
C PHE A 203 28.98 35.64 87.81
N GLY A 204 29.90 36.29 87.08
CA GLY A 204 30.71 37.41 87.59
C GLY A 204 29.85 38.55 88.13
N ASN A 205 28.95 39.10 87.31
CA ASN A 205 28.03 40.17 87.70
C ASN A 205 27.20 39.80 88.96
N VAL A 206 26.70 38.56 89.07
CA VAL A 206 25.95 38.12 90.25
C VAL A 206 26.84 38.04 91.48
N ARG A 207 28.02 37.42 91.39
CA ARG A 207 29.00 37.34 92.48
C ARG A 207 29.41 38.72 92.96
N ASP A 208 29.71 39.62 92.03
CA ASP A 208 30.22 40.97 92.32
C ASP A 208 29.12 41.83 92.95
N ALA A 209 27.86 41.66 92.53
CA ALA A 209 26.70 42.25 93.20
C ALA A 209 26.45 41.66 94.60
N SER A 210 26.62 40.35 94.80
CA SER A 210 26.53 39.73 96.15
C SER A 210 27.61 40.27 97.08
N ILE A 211 28.85 40.43 96.61
CA ILE A 211 29.94 41.06 97.37
C ILE A 211 29.58 42.51 97.70
N LEU A 212 29.04 43.27 96.74
CA LEU A 212 28.64 44.66 96.96
C LEU A 212 27.56 44.78 98.06
N ILE A 213 26.53 43.93 98.02
CA ILE A 213 25.47 43.86 99.03
C ILE A 213 26.04 43.48 100.41
N GLN A 214 26.97 42.52 100.46
CA GLN A 214 27.67 42.13 101.69
C GLN A 214 28.62 43.21 102.23
N SER A 215 29.04 44.18 101.40
CA SER A 215 30.03 45.21 101.75
C SER A 215 29.45 46.50 102.38
N GLY A 216 28.13 46.63 102.48
CA GLY A 216 27.50 47.67 103.30
C GLY A 216 27.68 49.13 102.84
N LYS A 217 27.70 49.39 101.52
CA LYS A 217 27.68 50.76 100.95
C LYS A 217 26.44 51.01 100.09
N ASN A 218 26.03 52.27 99.98
CA ASN A 218 24.66 52.65 99.62
C ASN A 218 24.57 53.67 98.45
N PHE A 219 23.46 53.59 97.70
CA PHE A 219 22.79 54.69 96.95
C PHE A 219 23.41 55.03 95.45
N TYR A 220 22.58 55.30 94.36
CA TYR A 220 22.66 55.81 92.88
C TYR A 220 23.45 55.04 91.78
N PHE A 221 22.68 54.45 90.84
CA PHE A 221 22.57 54.78 89.39
C PHE A 221 23.81 54.88 88.46
N TRP A 222 23.79 54.09 87.37
CA TRP A 222 23.85 54.59 85.98
C TRP A 222 23.07 53.65 85.04
N GLY A 223 22.38 54.22 84.05
CA GLY A 223 21.68 53.44 83.02
C GLY A 223 22.59 53.08 81.83
N SER A 224 22.15 52.14 80.99
CA SER A 224 22.72 51.91 79.67
C SER A 224 21.65 51.33 78.74
N GLU A 225 21.47 51.93 77.57
CA GLU A 225 20.56 51.49 76.53
C GLU A 225 21.02 50.16 75.88
N PRO A 226 20.13 49.42 75.20
CA PRO A 226 20.54 48.26 74.41
C PRO A 226 21.41 48.69 73.22
N ASP A 227 22.71 48.39 73.28
CA ASP A 227 23.68 48.58 72.18
C ASP A 227 23.20 47.88 70.89
N GLN A 228 22.56 48.66 70.01
CA GLN A 228 22.03 48.21 68.74
C GLN A 228 23.17 48.10 67.72
N GLY A 229 24.00 47.06 67.90
CA GLY A 229 25.28 46.87 67.21
C GLY A 229 25.24 47.17 65.72
N MET A 230 25.82 48.33 65.35
CA MET A 230 25.82 48.84 63.98
C MET A 230 26.50 47.86 63.01
N VAL A 231 25.70 47.21 62.16
CA VAL A 231 26.21 46.54 60.95
C VAL A 231 26.82 47.63 60.06
N LYS A 232 28.14 47.57 59.84
CA LYS A 232 28.86 48.55 59.01
C LYS A 232 28.14 48.72 57.67
N ALA A 233 27.79 49.96 57.33
CA ALA A 233 26.95 50.27 56.16
C ALA A 233 27.48 49.69 54.83
N SER A 234 28.80 49.54 54.69
CA SER A 234 29.42 48.89 53.53
C SER A 234 29.03 47.41 53.35
N VAL A 235 28.77 46.68 54.44
CA VAL A 235 28.33 45.27 54.40
C VAL A 235 26.84 45.19 54.01
N LEU A 236 26.02 46.10 54.52
CA LEU A 236 24.62 46.24 54.11
C LEU A 236 24.51 46.60 52.62
N ALA A 237 25.29 47.58 52.15
CA ALA A 237 25.32 47.99 50.75
C ALA A 237 25.80 46.88 49.80
N GLU A 238 26.79 46.08 50.20
CA GLU A 238 27.25 44.92 49.42
C GLU A 238 26.22 43.78 49.40
N LEU A 239 25.48 43.56 50.50
CA LEU A 239 24.35 42.61 50.51
C LEU A 239 23.20 43.10 49.62
N GLN A 240 22.80 44.36 49.72
CA GLN A 240 21.78 44.95 48.85
C GLN A 240 22.18 44.87 47.36
N ARG A 241 23.45 45.14 47.02
CA ARG A 241 23.98 44.98 45.66
C ARG A 241 23.86 43.55 45.14
N ARG A 242 24.07 42.54 46.00
CA ARG A 242 23.92 41.12 45.63
C ARG A 242 22.46 40.70 45.49
N VAL A 243 21.58 41.19 46.36
CA VAL A 243 20.13 40.99 46.29
C VAL A 243 19.59 41.58 44.99
N LEU A 244 19.84 42.87 44.70
CA LEU A 244 19.43 43.52 43.46
C LEU A 244 19.94 42.81 42.20
N LYS A 245 21.17 42.27 42.22
CA LYS A 245 21.70 41.49 41.10
C LYS A 245 21.02 40.13 40.94
N ALA A 246 20.60 39.48 42.03
CA ALA A 246 19.81 38.25 41.98
C ALA A 246 18.37 38.51 41.50
N GLU A 247 17.73 39.59 41.96
CA GLU A 247 16.39 40.03 41.54
C GLU A 247 16.34 40.46 40.07
N ALA A 248 17.41 41.05 39.54
CA ALA A 248 17.54 41.35 38.12
C ALA A 248 17.68 40.06 37.28
N ALA A 249 18.54 39.14 37.70
CA ALA A 249 18.74 37.86 37.02
C ALA A 249 17.53 36.91 37.13
N LEU A 250 16.69 37.07 38.16
CA LEU A 250 15.42 36.37 38.27
C LEU A 250 14.42 36.89 37.23
N ARG A 251 14.23 38.21 37.13
CA ARG A 251 13.32 38.83 36.15
C ARG A 251 13.69 38.52 34.70
N GLU A 252 14.98 38.53 34.36
CA GLU A 252 15.46 38.09 33.03
C GLU A 252 15.02 36.65 32.70
N LYS A 253 14.91 35.77 33.71
CA LYS A 253 14.45 34.38 33.55
C LYS A 253 12.94 34.21 33.60
N GLU A 254 12.22 35.11 34.27
CA GLU A 254 10.77 35.19 34.19
C GLU A 254 10.34 35.65 32.79
N GLU A 255 10.98 36.70 32.25
CA GLU A 255 10.77 37.20 30.88
C GLU A 255 11.10 36.15 29.80
N GLU A 256 12.22 35.42 29.93
CA GLU A 256 12.54 34.28 29.04
C GLU A 256 11.45 33.20 29.08
N ASN A 257 10.90 32.90 30.26
CA ASN A 257 9.90 31.87 30.44
C ASN A 257 8.54 32.27 29.84
N ASP A 258 8.11 33.51 30.02
CA ASP A 258 6.89 34.04 29.38
C ASP A 258 6.98 33.99 27.85
N ILE A 259 8.15 34.32 27.27
CA ILE A 259 8.39 34.21 25.82
C ILE A 259 8.31 32.74 25.36
N LEU A 260 8.78 31.77 26.17
CA LEU A 260 8.66 30.34 25.87
C LEU A 260 7.22 29.84 25.98
N HIS A 261 6.47 30.26 27.00
CA HIS A 261 5.04 29.96 27.15
C HIS A 261 4.22 30.51 25.97
N GLN A 262 4.45 31.75 25.54
CA GLN A 262 3.80 32.33 24.36
C GLN A 262 4.12 31.53 23.09
N ARG A 263 5.37 31.08 22.90
CA ARG A 263 5.76 30.24 21.76
C ARG A 263 5.07 28.88 21.78
N LEU A 264 4.98 28.22 22.93
CA LEU A 264 4.25 26.96 23.09
C LEU A 264 2.77 27.12 22.72
N HIS A 265 2.11 28.16 23.23
CA HIS A 265 0.70 28.42 22.92
C HIS A 265 0.46 28.73 21.43
N GLN A 266 1.41 29.39 20.75
CA GLN A 266 1.37 29.58 19.29
C GLN A 266 1.50 28.25 18.52
N TYR A 267 2.34 27.32 18.97
CA TYR A 267 2.45 25.99 18.36
C TYR A 267 1.18 25.15 18.58
N GLU A 268 0.60 25.18 19.78
CA GLU A 268 -0.62 24.48 20.15
C GLU A 268 -1.86 25.01 19.39
N SER A 269 -1.95 26.33 19.24
CA SER A 269 -2.98 26.97 18.40
C SER A 269 -2.87 26.54 16.94
N ARG A 270 -1.66 26.57 16.38
CA ARG A 270 -1.39 26.10 15.00
C ARG A 270 -1.67 24.62 14.83
N TRP A 271 -1.36 23.79 15.83
CA TRP A 271 -1.65 22.35 15.81
C TRP A 271 -3.17 22.10 15.73
N SER A 272 -3.94 22.82 16.56
CA SER A 272 -5.40 22.78 16.56
C SER A 272 -6.01 23.19 15.21
N GLU A 273 -5.46 24.23 14.57
CA GLU A 273 -5.82 24.60 13.19
C GLU A 273 -5.56 23.48 12.18
N TYR A 274 -4.40 22.82 12.24
CA TYR A 274 -4.08 21.71 11.33
C TYR A 274 -4.98 20.51 11.57
N GLU A 275 -5.31 20.18 12.82
CA GLU A 275 -6.24 19.10 13.15
C GLU A 275 -7.64 19.37 12.60
N LEU A 276 -8.15 20.60 12.74
CA LEU A 276 -9.44 21.00 12.17
C LEU A 276 -9.44 20.97 10.63
N LYS A 277 -8.35 21.42 9.99
CA LYS A 277 -8.17 21.33 8.52
C LYS A 277 -8.10 19.88 8.03
N MET A 278 -7.51 18.97 8.81
CA MET A 278 -7.51 17.54 8.51
C MET A 278 -8.91 16.93 8.66
N LYS A 279 -9.63 17.20 9.76
CA LYS A 279 -11.00 16.70 10.01
C LYS A 279 -12.00 17.17 8.95
N THR A 280 -11.97 18.45 8.60
CA THR A 280 -12.83 19.01 7.54
C THR A 280 -12.51 18.44 6.15
N MET A 281 -11.24 18.21 5.82
CA MET A 281 -10.84 17.53 4.58
C MET A 281 -11.26 16.05 4.55
N GLU A 282 -11.19 15.35 5.68
CA GLU A 282 -11.70 13.99 5.83
C GLU A 282 -13.23 13.92 5.67
N GLU A 283 -13.98 14.86 6.25
CA GLU A 283 -15.42 15.00 6.03
C GLU A 283 -15.78 15.21 4.55
N VAL A 284 -15.05 16.08 3.84
CA VAL A 284 -15.28 16.32 2.40
C VAL A 284 -15.02 15.04 1.61
N TRP A 285 -13.95 14.30 1.92
CA TRP A 285 -13.65 13.01 1.28
C TRP A 285 -14.72 11.95 1.58
N GLN A 286 -15.21 11.88 2.82
CA GLN A 286 -16.32 11.02 3.23
C GLN A 286 -17.63 11.37 2.49
N LYS A 287 -17.95 12.67 2.36
CA LYS A 287 -19.11 13.17 1.60
C LYS A 287 -19.00 12.82 0.11
N GLN A 288 -17.81 12.96 -0.49
CA GLN A 288 -17.55 12.53 -1.87
C GLN A 288 -17.69 11.01 -2.04
N MET A 289 -17.14 10.20 -1.12
CA MET A 289 -17.25 8.74 -1.17
C MET A 289 -18.72 8.27 -1.13
N ARG A 290 -19.52 8.82 -0.20
CA ARG A 290 -20.95 8.50 -0.07
C ARG A 290 -21.76 8.96 -1.28
N SER A 291 -21.42 10.10 -1.88
CA SER A 291 -22.03 10.58 -3.13
C SER A 291 -21.76 9.62 -4.30
N LEU A 292 -20.50 9.17 -4.47
CA LEU A 292 -20.12 8.19 -5.49
C LEU A 292 -20.81 6.83 -5.27
N GLN A 293 -20.87 6.34 -4.02
CA GLN A 293 -21.59 5.12 -3.66
C GLN A 293 -23.10 5.24 -3.98
N SER A 294 -23.70 6.41 -3.69
CA SER A 294 -25.10 6.69 -4.01
C SER A 294 -25.34 6.67 -5.53
N SER A 295 -24.54 7.38 -6.33
CA SER A 295 -24.68 7.37 -7.80
C SER A 295 -24.48 5.97 -8.41
N LEU A 296 -23.56 5.18 -7.86
CA LEU A 296 -23.32 3.79 -8.28
C LEU A 296 -24.54 2.91 -7.93
N SER A 297 -25.18 3.13 -6.78
CA SER A 297 -26.43 2.44 -6.40
C SER A 297 -27.62 2.81 -7.30
N ILE A 298 -27.70 4.07 -7.75
CA ILE A 298 -28.72 4.55 -8.69
C ILE A 298 -28.51 3.92 -10.07
N ALA A 299 -27.28 3.93 -10.59
CA ALA A 299 -26.94 3.31 -11.87
C ALA A 299 -27.18 1.77 -11.86
N LYS A 300 -26.92 1.10 -10.73
CA LYS A 300 -27.29 -0.32 -10.55
C LYS A 300 -28.81 -0.54 -10.54
N LYS A 301 -29.59 0.39 -9.97
CA LYS A 301 -31.05 0.30 -9.97
C LYS A 301 -31.66 0.59 -11.34
N SER A 302 -31.15 1.54 -12.12
CA SER A 302 -31.65 1.78 -13.48
C SER A 302 -31.38 0.57 -14.38
N LEU A 303 -30.17 -0.01 -14.33
CA LEU A 303 -29.87 -1.26 -15.06
C LEU A 303 -30.80 -2.42 -14.68
N ALA A 304 -31.19 -2.52 -13.39
CA ALA A 304 -32.14 -3.53 -12.93
C ALA A 304 -33.59 -3.26 -13.35
N VAL A 305 -33.96 -2.01 -13.66
CA VAL A 305 -35.26 -1.65 -14.25
C VAL A 305 -35.25 -1.92 -15.76
N ASP A 306 -34.19 -1.55 -16.48
CA ASP A 306 -34.02 -1.86 -17.91
C ASP A 306 -34.11 -3.38 -18.19
N ASP A 307 -33.63 -4.22 -17.26
CA ASP A 307 -33.72 -5.69 -17.34
C ASP A 307 -35.03 -6.28 -16.78
N ALA A 308 -35.87 -5.45 -16.13
CA ALA A 308 -37.23 -5.81 -15.71
C ALA A 308 -38.27 -5.47 -16.80
N GLU A 309 -38.18 -4.30 -17.42
CA GLU A 309 -39.07 -3.88 -18.53
C GLU A 309 -38.90 -4.81 -19.74
N ARG A 310 -37.66 -5.23 -20.05
CA ARG A 310 -37.39 -6.30 -21.06
C ARG A 310 -38.00 -7.66 -20.75
N LYS A 311 -38.53 -7.90 -19.54
CA LYS A 311 -39.20 -9.14 -19.15
C LYS A 311 -40.72 -9.01 -19.06
N SER A 312 -41.26 -7.81 -18.84
CA SER A 312 -42.72 -7.57 -18.91
C SER A 312 -43.25 -7.54 -20.34
N ASP A 313 -42.47 -7.04 -21.30
CA ASP A 313 -42.88 -6.95 -22.72
C ASP A 313 -42.93 -8.31 -23.44
N ALA A 314 -42.60 -9.40 -22.74
CA ALA A 314 -42.52 -10.76 -23.30
C ALA A 314 -43.73 -11.67 -22.96
N SER A 315 -44.76 -11.18 -22.27
CA SER A 315 -45.87 -12.02 -21.78
C SER A 315 -47.27 -11.48 -22.11
N VAL A 316 -47.74 -11.71 -23.34
CA VAL A 316 -49.17 -11.57 -23.72
C VAL A 316 -49.57 -12.75 -24.61
N ASN A 317 -50.59 -13.50 -24.19
CA ASN A 317 -51.25 -14.65 -24.85
C ASN A 317 -50.45 -15.97 -24.98
N LEU A 318 -51.02 -17.17 -24.78
CA LEU A 318 -52.21 -17.63 -24.01
C LEU A 318 -52.18 -19.19 -23.94
N THR A 319 -52.91 -19.79 -22.97
CA THR A 319 -53.54 -21.16 -22.91
C THR A 319 -53.29 -22.22 -24.01
N ASP A 320 -53.22 -23.53 -23.75
CA ASP A 320 -53.26 -24.36 -22.50
C ASP A 320 -52.88 -25.84 -22.80
N ASP A 321 -52.81 -26.66 -21.75
CA ASP A 321 -53.03 -28.13 -21.65
C ASP A 321 -51.93 -29.16 -22.04
N ARG A 322 -51.45 -29.83 -20.97
CA ARG A 322 -51.10 -31.25 -20.74
C ARG A 322 -50.12 -32.11 -21.57
N ASP A 323 -49.27 -32.75 -20.74
CA ASP A 323 -48.94 -34.20 -20.66
C ASP A 323 -47.65 -34.77 -21.28
N TYR A 324 -47.29 -35.92 -20.72
CA TYR A 324 -45.99 -36.60 -20.66
C TYR A 324 -45.39 -37.02 -22.01
N SER A 325 -44.04 -37.07 -22.11
CA SER A 325 -43.26 -38.33 -22.16
C SER A 325 -41.75 -38.07 -22.41
N TRP A 326 -40.98 -39.13 -22.64
CA TRP A 326 -39.51 -39.20 -22.58
C TRP A 326 -38.79 -39.09 -23.94
N ASP A 327 -37.53 -38.66 -23.83
CA ASP A 327 -36.35 -39.11 -24.59
C ASP A 327 -36.08 -38.73 -26.07
N LEU A 328 -34.76 -38.70 -26.34
CA LEU A 328 -34.04 -38.79 -27.62
C LEU A 328 -34.45 -37.89 -28.83
N GLY A 329 -33.47 -37.09 -29.28
CA GLY A 329 -32.89 -37.37 -30.61
C GLY A 329 -33.02 -36.35 -31.76
N SER A 330 -32.03 -35.45 -31.84
CA SER A 330 -31.31 -35.08 -33.09
C SER A 330 -31.95 -34.17 -34.17
N ASN A 331 -31.10 -33.25 -34.66
CA ASN A 331 -31.07 -32.60 -35.99
C ASN A 331 -32.14 -31.58 -36.45
N ASN A 332 -31.67 -30.33 -36.62
CA ASN A 332 -31.78 -29.44 -37.80
C ASN A 332 -33.18 -29.22 -38.45
N TYR A 333 -33.60 -27.97 -38.73
CA TYR A 333 -32.90 -27.05 -39.64
C TYR A 333 -33.45 -25.60 -39.63
N LYS A 334 -32.60 -24.65 -40.04
CA LYS A 334 -32.90 -23.32 -40.64
C LYS A 334 -33.62 -22.27 -39.77
N GLY A 335 -32.94 -21.13 -39.58
CA GLY A 335 -33.49 -19.89 -39.02
C GLY A 335 -32.54 -18.71 -39.27
N ARG A 336 -32.30 -18.39 -40.56
CA ARG A 336 -31.35 -17.33 -40.96
C ARG A 336 -32.06 -15.98 -40.98
N GLU A 337 -31.60 -15.04 -40.17
CA GLU A 337 -31.61 -13.63 -40.59
C GLU A 337 -30.47 -12.83 -39.96
N SER A 338 -30.21 -11.64 -40.51
CA SER A 338 -28.94 -10.93 -40.32
C SER A 338 -29.13 -9.42 -40.21
N ASN A 339 -28.52 -8.80 -39.20
CA ASN A 339 -28.21 -7.36 -39.24
C ASN A 339 -26.87 -7.08 -38.55
N GLY A 340 -26.08 -6.17 -39.13
CA GLY A 340 -24.69 -5.94 -38.75
C GLY A 340 -24.49 -4.76 -37.81
N ILE A 341 -23.64 -4.93 -36.80
CA ILE A 341 -23.21 -3.86 -35.87
C ILE A 341 -21.68 -3.70 -35.94
N ARG A 342 -21.19 -2.46 -35.84
CA ARG A 342 -19.78 -2.12 -36.05
C ARG A 342 -18.88 -2.68 -34.93
N PRO A 343 -17.65 -3.15 -35.20
CA PRO A 343 -16.81 -3.80 -34.17
C PRO A 343 -16.29 -2.90 -33.04
N GLY A 344 -16.34 -1.58 -33.22
CA GLY A 344 -15.56 -0.64 -32.38
C GLY A 344 -16.10 -0.32 -30.98
N SER A 345 -17.32 -0.71 -30.61
CA SER A 345 -17.89 -0.36 -29.29
C SER A 345 -17.47 -1.34 -28.18
N ARG A 346 -17.63 -2.65 -28.43
CA ARG A 346 -17.53 -3.69 -27.40
C ARG A 346 -16.18 -3.76 -26.69
N VAL A 347 -15.09 -3.31 -27.33
CA VAL A 347 -13.75 -3.34 -26.74
C VAL A 347 -13.63 -2.34 -25.57
N LEU A 348 -14.23 -1.15 -25.71
CA LEU A 348 -14.15 -0.11 -24.68
C LEU A 348 -14.94 -0.51 -23.42
N ASP A 349 -16.15 -1.06 -23.63
CA ASP A 349 -17.01 -1.57 -22.56
C ASP A 349 -16.33 -2.71 -21.78
N GLN A 350 -15.59 -3.58 -22.47
CA GLN A 350 -14.83 -4.68 -21.88
C GLN A 350 -13.70 -4.19 -20.96
N GLU A 351 -12.94 -3.19 -21.38
CA GLU A 351 -11.83 -2.61 -20.60
C GLU A 351 -12.34 -1.80 -19.39
N MET A 352 -13.42 -1.03 -19.58
CA MET A 352 -14.11 -0.30 -18.50
C MET A 352 -14.63 -1.26 -17.41
N SER A 353 -15.28 -2.36 -17.83
CA SER A 353 -15.74 -3.43 -16.95
C SER A 353 -14.58 -4.13 -16.20
N THR A 354 -13.45 -4.33 -16.89
CA THR A 354 -12.23 -4.89 -16.28
C THR A 354 -11.64 -3.97 -15.21
N GLY A 355 -11.66 -2.65 -15.42
CA GLY A 355 -11.27 -1.67 -14.41
C GLY A 355 -12.18 -1.69 -13.18
N LEU A 356 -13.49 -1.80 -13.38
CA LEU A 356 -14.49 -1.85 -12.31
C LEU A 356 -14.38 -3.13 -11.45
N SER A 357 -14.18 -4.30 -12.04
CA SER A 357 -14.04 -5.57 -11.28
C SER A 357 -12.80 -5.58 -10.38
N VAL A 358 -11.70 -4.94 -10.79
CA VAL A 358 -10.49 -4.78 -9.97
C VAL A 358 -10.73 -3.85 -8.77
N ILE A 359 -11.61 -2.85 -8.90
CA ILE A 359 -12.03 -2.00 -7.77
C ILE A 359 -12.89 -2.81 -6.79
N SER A 360 -13.91 -3.52 -7.28
CA SER A 360 -14.81 -4.33 -6.43
C SER A 360 -14.03 -5.34 -5.59
N ARG A 361 -13.12 -6.10 -6.21
CA ARG A 361 -12.30 -7.09 -5.49
C ARG A 361 -11.39 -6.47 -4.43
N LEU A 362 -10.89 -5.24 -4.65
CA LEU A 362 -10.12 -4.52 -3.63
C LEU A 362 -10.98 -4.02 -2.47
N ALA A 363 -12.24 -3.63 -2.72
CA ALA A 363 -13.19 -3.30 -1.66
C ALA A 363 -13.58 -4.55 -0.84
N GLU A 364 -13.84 -5.68 -1.50
CA GLU A 364 -14.10 -6.98 -0.86
C GLU A 364 -12.90 -7.45 0.00
N GLU A 365 -11.67 -7.34 -0.52
CA GLU A 365 -10.43 -7.58 0.24
C GLU A 365 -10.28 -6.65 1.46
N PHE A 366 -10.75 -5.41 1.36
CA PHE A 366 -10.70 -4.45 2.47
C PHE A 366 -11.68 -4.83 3.56
N GLU A 367 -12.94 -5.08 3.21
CA GLU A 367 -14.00 -5.38 4.18
C GLU A 367 -13.69 -6.68 4.94
N GLN A 368 -13.31 -7.75 4.21
CA GLN A 368 -12.94 -9.03 4.81
C GLN A 368 -11.75 -8.90 5.78
N ARG A 369 -10.77 -8.04 5.46
CA ARG A 369 -9.60 -7.83 6.33
C ARG A 369 -9.88 -6.89 7.48
N SER A 370 -10.73 -5.88 7.29
CA SER A 370 -11.20 -5.00 8.35
C SER A 370 -11.95 -5.79 9.42
N GLN A 371 -12.83 -6.70 8.99
CA GLN A 371 -13.56 -7.62 9.87
C GLN A 371 -12.59 -8.50 10.68
N VAL A 372 -11.67 -9.23 10.02
CA VAL A 372 -10.70 -10.09 10.71
C VAL A 372 -9.83 -9.32 11.72
N PHE A 373 -9.31 -8.14 11.36
CA PHE A 373 -8.54 -7.33 12.32
C PHE A 373 -9.40 -6.79 13.48
N GLY A 374 -10.70 -6.57 13.27
CA GLY A 374 -11.66 -6.21 14.32
C GLY A 374 -11.94 -7.37 15.27
N ASP A 375 -12.19 -8.56 14.74
CA ASP A 375 -12.45 -9.77 15.51
C ASP A 375 -11.22 -10.23 16.31
N ASP A 376 -10.03 -10.23 15.70
CA ASP A 376 -8.74 -10.48 16.37
C ASP A 376 -8.53 -9.48 17.54
N ALA A 377 -8.83 -8.20 17.33
CA ALA A 377 -8.69 -7.17 18.36
C ALA A 377 -9.72 -7.33 19.49
N LYS A 378 -10.97 -7.71 19.16
CA LYS A 378 -12.04 -7.99 20.12
C LYS A 378 -11.69 -9.20 20.99
N PHE A 379 -11.22 -10.29 20.39
CA PHE A 379 -10.75 -11.48 21.10
C PHE A 379 -9.60 -11.15 22.08
N LEU A 380 -8.63 -10.31 21.67
CA LEU A 380 -7.56 -9.87 22.57
C LEU A 380 -8.05 -8.98 23.73
N VAL A 381 -9.17 -8.27 23.58
CA VAL A 381 -9.83 -7.55 24.68
C VAL A 381 -10.58 -8.51 25.59
N GLU A 382 -11.28 -9.51 25.06
CA GLU A 382 -12.04 -10.53 25.83
C GLU A 382 -11.11 -11.45 26.65
N VAL A 383 -9.95 -11.83 26.09
CA VAL A 383 -8.90 -12.53 26.84
C VAL A 383 -8.28 -11.63 27.92
N LYS A 384 -8.09 -10.32 27.64
CA LYS A 384 -7.52 -9.37 28.60
C LYS A 384 -8.50 -8.93 29.70
N SER A 385 -9.81 -9.02 29.48
CA SER A 385 -10.85 -8.78 30.48
C SER A 385 -11.15 -10.00 31.37
N GLY A 386 -10.55 -11.17 31.06
CA GLY A 386 -10.81 -12.42 31.78
C GLY A 386 -12.11 -13.11 31.36
N GLN A 387 -12.75 -12.69 30.26
CA GLN A 387 -13.97 -13.32 29.72
C GLN A 387 -13.67 -14.59 28.92
N THR A 388 -12.40 -14.88 28.61
CA THR A 388 -11.99 -16.09 27.89
C THR A 388 -10.60 -16.53 28.32
N GLU A 389 -10.46 -17.75 28.83
CA GLU A 389 -9.15 -18.31 29.20
C GLU A 389 -8.39 -18.78 27.95
N ALA A 390 -7.28 -18.11 27.64
CA ALA A 390 -6.36 -18.50 26.57
C ALA A 390 -4.91 -18.39 27.05
N SER A 391 -4.09 -19.40 26.75
CA SER A 391 -2.66 -19.44 27.10
C SER A 391 -1.82 -18.57 26.15
N LEU A 392 -2.11 -17.26 26.14
CA LEU A 392 -1.51 -16.25 25.26
C LEU A 392 -1.25 -14.97 26.06
N ASN A 393 -0.17 -14.25 25.76
CA ASN A 393 0.11 -12.95 26.36
C ASN A 393 -0.57 -11.85 25.52
N PRO A 394 -1.64 -11.20 25.99
CA PRO A 394 -2.45 -10.31 25.15
C PRO A 394 -1.66 -9.09 24.66
N ASP A 395 -0.76 -8.54 25.48
CA ASP A 395 0.06 -7.39 25.06
C ASP A 395 1.12 -7.78 24.02
N ARG A 396 1.62 -9.03 24.02
CA ARG A 396 2.51 -9.55 22.97
C ARG A 396 1.77 -9.72 21.65
N GLU A 397 0.61 -10.34 21.67
CA GLU A 397 -0.17 -10.59 20.46
C GLU A 397 -0.83 -9.30 19.94
N LEU A 398 -1.19 -8.33 20.78
CA LEU A 398 -1.62 -6.99 20.34
C LEU A 398 -0.51 -6.27 19.56
N ARG A 399 0.76 -6.33 20.02
CA ARG A 399 1.92 -5.79 19.29
C ARG A 399 2.17 -6.54 17.97
N ARG A 400 1.85 -7.83 17.90
CA ARG A 400 1.91 -8.63 16.66
C ARG A 400 0.80 -8.24 15.68
N LEU A 401 -0.43 -8.06 16.17
CA LEU A 401 -1.59 -7.62 15.40
C LEU A 401 -1.34 -6.22 14.80
N GLN A 402 -0.82 -5.28 15.60
CA GLN A 402 -0.39 -3.95 15.13
C GLN A 402 0.66 -4.03 14.00
N GLN A 403 1.65 -4.93 14.12
CA GLN A 403 2.65 -5.13 13.06
C GLN A 403 2.05 -5.76 11.79
N MET A 404 1.12 -6.70 11.94
CA MET A 404 0.40 -7.31 10.81
C MET A 404 -0.51 -6.29 10.12
N PHE A 405 -1.23 -5.47 10.88
CA PHE A 405 -2.07 -4.39 10.38
C PHE A 405 -1.25 -3.34 9.62
N GLU A 406 -0.16 -2.81 10.18
CA GLU A 406 0.68 -1.83 9.47
C GLU A 406 1.37 -2.41 8.23
N SER A 407 1.73 -3.70 8.22
CA SER A 407 2.23 -4.35 7.01
C SER A 407 1.15 -4.48 5.94
N TRP A 408 -0.05 -4.95 6.31
CA TRP A 408 -1.18 -5.08 5.38
C TRP A 408 -1.64 -3.72 4.85
N LYS A 409 -1.82 -2.72 5.72
CA LYS A 409 -2.15 -1.33 5.41
C LYS A 409 -1.16 -0.70 4.43
N LYS A 410 0.13 -0.99 4.58
CA LYS A 410 1.17 -0.54 3.65
C LYS A 410 1.04 -1.17 2.26
N ASP A 411 0.81 -2.48 2.20
CA ASP A 411 0.72 -3.22 0.94
C ASP A 411 -0.64 -2.99 0.23
N TYR A 412 -1.73 -2.82 0.97
CA TYR A 412 -3.02 -2.37 0.45
C TYR A 412 -2.94 -0.94 -0.11
N ARG A 413 -2.28 -0.01 0.61
CA ARG A 413 -2.00 1.35 0.12
C ARG A 413 -1.04 1.37 -1.08
N ALA A 414 -0.22 0.34 -1.29
CA ALA A 414 0.54 0.16 -2.53
C ALA A 414 -0.39 -0.23 -3.69
N ARG A 415 -1.19 -1.29 -3.51
CA ARG A 415 -2.13 -1.79 -4.53
C ARG A 415 -3.17 -0.73 -4.95
N LEU A 416 -3.72 0.05 -4.02
CA LEU A 416 -4.58 1.20 -4.35
C LEU A 416 -3.91 2.25 -5.26
N ARG A 417 -2.60 2.49 -5.11
CA ARG A 417 -1.87 3.41 -6.00
C ARG A 417 -1.65 2.81 -7.38
N GLU A 418 -1.39 1.50 -7.46
CA GLU A 418 -1.26 0.79 -8.73
C GLU A 418 -2.58 0.78 -9.50
N THR A 419 -3.71 0.46 -8.84
CA THR A 419 -5.06 0.55 -9.43
C THR A 419 -5.39 1.98 -9.86
N LYS A 420 -5.06 3.00 -9.06
CA LYS A 420 -5.24 4.41 -9.47
C LYS A 420 -4.41 4.78 -10.70
N VAL A 421 -3.19 4.25 -10.86
CA VAL A 421 -2.38 4.47 -12.06
C VAL A 421 -2.97 3.76 -13.28
N ILE A 422 -3.60 2.59 -13.11
CA ILE A 422 -4.32 1.89 -14.20
C ILE A 422 -5.54 2.70 -14.64
N LEU A 423 -6.38 3.14 -13.70
CA LEU A 423 -7.57 3.97 -13.99
C LEU A 423 -7.19 5.30 -14.66
N ASN A 424 -6.14 5.97 -14.18
CA ASN A 424 -5.63 7.20 -14.79
C ASN A 424 -5.12 6.99 -16.23
N LYS A 425 -4.67 5.78 -16.61
CA LYS A 425 -4.28 5.48 -18.00
C LYS A 425 -5.50 5.32 -18.89
N LEU A 426 -6.50 4.56 -18.45
CA LEU A 426 -7.76 4.35 -19.19
C LEU A 426 -8.42 5.71 -19.52
N GLY A 427 -8.60 6.60 -18.53
CA GLY A 427 -9.15 7.94 -18.76
C GLY A 427 -8.24 8.89 -19.55
N SER A 428 -6.94 8.61 -19.66
CA SER A 428 -6.01 9.42 -20.45
C SER A 428 -5.99 9.06 -21.94
N GLU A 429 -6.36 7.83 -22.31
CA GLU A 429 -6.58 7.42 -23.70
C GLU A 429 -7.85 8.14 -24.23
N GLU A 430 -8.92 8.12 -23.44
CA GLU A 430 -10.23 8.71 -23.74
C GLU A 430 -10.14 10.21 -24.09
N GLY A 431 -9.47 11.01 -23.24
CA GLY A 431 -9.24 12.43 -23.48
C GLY A 431 -8.36 12.75 -24.71
N ASN A 432 -7.54 11.79 -25.17
CA ASN A 432 -6.73 11.93 -26.37
C ASN A 432 -7.52 11.55 -27.63
N ALA A 433 -8.31 10.47 -27.57
CA ALA A 433 -9.25 10.07 -28.61
C ALA A 433 -10.33 11.14 -28.86
N GLU A 434 -10.81 11.80 -27.82
CA GLU A 434 -11.80 12.88 -27.97
C GLU A 434 -11.20 14.15 -28.59
N ARG A 435 -9.95 14.49 -28.26
CA ARG A 435 -9.18 15.56 -28.94
C ARG A 435 -8.92 15.22 -30.41
N ALA A 436 -8.65 13.96 -30.74
CA ALA A 436 -8.52 13.50 -32.13
C ALA A 436 -9.85 13.62 -32.88
N ARG A 437 -10.98 13.18 -32.29
CA ARG A 437 -12.34 13.38 -32.85
C ARG A 437 -12.64 14.86 -33.10
N LYS A 438 -12.41 15.75 -32.13
CA LYS A 438 -12.66 17.19 -32.26
C LYS A 438 -11.83 17.82 -33.40
N LYS A 439 -10.57 17.42 -33.57
CA LYS A 439 -9.75 17.83 -34.74
C LYS A 439 -10.26 17.27 -36.09
N TRP A 440 -10.85 16.08 -36.11
CA TRP A 440 -11.37 15.48 -37.35
C TRP A 440 -12.67 16.15 -37.82
N TRP A 441 -13.60 16.44 -36.90
CA TRP A 441 -14.82 17.18 -37.20
C TRP A 441 -14.53 18.62 -37.67
N GLY A 442 -13.57 19.32 -37.04
CA GLY A 442 -13.17 20.66 -37.45
C GLY A 442 -12.68 20.79 -38.90
N ARG A 443 -12.20 19.69 -39.52
CA ARG A 443 -11.76 19.70 -40.93
C ARG A 443 -12.87 19.40 -41.96
N ARG A 444 -14.11 19.09 -41.55
CA ARG A 444 -15.22 18.82 -42.49
C ARG A 444 -16.22 19.98 -42.66
N ASN A 445 -16.13 21.02 -41.85
CA ASN A 445 -17.04 22.17 -41.90
C ASN A 445 -16.45 23.42 -42.60
N SER A 446 -15.30 23.29 -43.27
CA SER A 446 -14.58 24.40 -43.93
C SER A 446 -14.60 24.30 -45.47
N SER A 447 -15.51 23.51 -46.05
CA SER A 447 -15.62 23.27 -47.51
C SER A 447 -17.04 23.35 -48.06
N ARG A 448 -17.96 24.00 -47.32
CA ARG A 448 -19.27 24.43 -47.80
C ARG A 448 -19.71 25.72 -47.10
N ILE A 449 -19.47 26.84 -47.78
CA ILE A 449 -20.25 28.10 -47.86
C ILE A 449 -19.26 29.14 -48.43
N ASN A 450 -19.58 29.61 -49.64
CA ASN A 450 -18.98 30.70 -50.43
C ASN A 450 -17.52 31.10 -50.10
#